data_AF-A0A9D8I3F0-F1
#
_entry.id   AF-A0A9D8I3F0-F1
#
_cell.length_a   1.000
_cell.length_b   1.000
_cell.length_c   1.000
_cell.angle_alpha   90.00
_cell.angle_beta   90.00
_cell.angle_gamma   90.00
#
_symmetry.space_group_name_H-M   'P 1'
#
loop_
_entity.id
_entity.type
_entity.pdbx_description
1 polymer ?
#
loop_
_entity_poly.entity_id
_entity_poly.type
_entity_poly.pdbx_seq_one_letter_code
_entity_poly.pdbx_strand_id
1 'polypeptide(L)'
;MGKASSAKKVARLAQKGKGRKVRFQGGTLFPAVIVGISLVGLALIVYSRTSIPNQNVPPTVEDHWHASYGFYACDAWLPDLQGNKEELDTAGQLANDGFRRTGIHSHDDGVVHWHPYSSVATGRNAKLGVFLDVYDVKVSDSKIEFPADQGGAVYEEGVTKCIVDGKEVDGEVVVYAFDSYDNVDDYSTYITNFDEIRLKNDAMAFSIVFAPAGSDPVLPPSAASLPELGAVDMGANVTTTVADGTSTTVAGGTSTTVAGGTSTTVAGGTSTTVAGGTSTTVAGGT
;
A
#
# COMPACT_ATOMS: atom_id res chain seq x y z
N MET A 1 -18.70 75.06 -85.32
CA MET A 1 -19.40 73.80 -84.96
C MET A 1 -18.45 72.94 -84.13
N GLY A 2 -18.79 72.71 -82.87
CA GLY A 2 -18.00 71.87 -81.98
C GLY A 2 -18.05 70.39 -82.39
N LYS A 3 -16.98 69.65 -82.08
CA LYS A 3 -17.06 68.21 -81.85
C LYS A 3 -16.48 67.89 -80.49
N ALA A 4 -17.33 67.20 -79.73
CA ALA A 4 -17.29 67.02 -78.32
C ALA A 4 -16.19 66.04 -77.85
N SER A 5 -15.72 66.30 -76.64
CA SER A 5 -15.66 65.29 -75.57
C SER A 5 -14.65 64.14 -75.73
N SER A 6 -13.37 64.45 -75.94
CA SER A 6 -12.31 63.53 -75.48
C SER A 6 -12.09 63.66 -73.96
N ALA A 7 -12.19 64.88 -73.41
CA ALA A 7 -12.00 65.15 -71.99
C ALA A 7 -13.03 64.44 -71.07
N LYS A 8 -14.28 64.29 -71.52
CA LYS A 8 -15.34 63.63 -70.73
C LYS A 8 -15.19 62.09 -70.70
N LYS A 9 -14.53 61.48 -71.69
CA LYS A 9 -14.21 60.03 -71.69
C LYS A 9 -13.02 59.71 -70.79
N VAL A 10 -12.00 60.57 -70.79
CA VAL A 10 -10.81 60.40 -69.93
C VAL A 10 -11.16 60.65 -68.45
N ALA A 11 -12.01 61.64 -68.15
CA ALA A 11 -12.51 61.86 -66.78
C ALA A 11 -13.34 60.69 -66.22
N ARG A 12 -14.09 59.97 -67.07
CA ARG A 12 -14.90 58.81 -66.66
C ARG A 12 -14.04 57.57 -66.38
N LEU A 13 -12.89 57.43 -67.04
CA LEU A 13 -11.92 56.37 -66.78
C LEU A 13 -11.10 56.64 -65.51
N ALA A 14 -10.73 57.90 -65.24
CA ALA A 14 -10.05 58.29 -64.00
C ALA A 14 -10.93 58.08 -62.74
N GLN A 15 -12.25 58.24 -62.85
CA GLN A 15 -13.17 57.93 -61.74
C GLN A 15 -13.37 56.43 -61.49
N LYS A 16 -13.14 55.57 -62.49
CA LYS A 16 -13.38 54.11 -62.41
C LYS A 16 -12.15 53.33 -61.90
N GLY A 17 -10.97 53.94 -61.91
CA GLY A 17 -9.71 53.38 -61.38
C GLY A 17 -9.45 53.69 -59.90
N LYS A 18 -10.40 54.31 -59.19
CA LYS A 18 -10.30 54.51 -57.74
C LYS A 18 -10.60 53.17 -57.06
N GLY A 19 -9.61 52.28 -57.10
CA GLY A 19 -9.64 50.99 -56.42
C GLY A 19 -10.14 51.23 -55.00
N ARG A 20 -11.29 50.62 -54.67
CA ARG A 20 -11.84 50.67 -53.33
C ARG A 20 -10.80 49.98 -52.47
N LYS A 21 -9.99 50.76 -51.73
CA LYS A 21 -9.14 50.21 -50.68
C LYS A 21 -10.10 49.60 -49.68
N VAL A 22 -10.37 48.31 -49.82
CA VAL A 22 -10.95 47.49 -48.76
C VAL A 22 -9.86 47.48 -47.70
N ARG A 23 -9.94 48.43 -46.77
CA ARG A 23 -9.23 48.30 -45.50
C ARG A 23 -9.88 47.08 -44.87
N PHE A 24 -9.21 45.95 -44.90
CA PHE A 24 -9.50 44.90 -43.95
C PHE A 24 -9.24 45.52 -42.58
N GLN A 25 -10.30 46.07 -42.00
CA GLN A 25 -10.32 46.44 -40.59
C GLN A 25 -10.42 45.11 -39.85
N GLY A 26 -9.33 44.34 -39.88
CA GLY A 26 -9.19 43.11 -39.11
C GLY A 26 -9.29 43.53 -37.65
N GLY A 27 -10.47 43.34 -37.07
CA GLY A 27 -10.72 43.73 -35.70
C GLY A 27 -9.72 43.02 -34.81
N THR A 28 -8.94 43.79 -34.04
CA THR A 28 -7.98 43.27 -33.06
C THR A 28 -8.66 42.42 -31.98
N LEU A 29 -9.98 42.47 -31.90
CA LEU A 29 -10.78 41.70 -30.96
C LEU A 29 -10.62 40.18 -31.13
N PHE A 30 -10.69 39.67 -32.36
CA PHE A 30 -10.55 38.22 -32.58
C PHE A 30 -9.18 37.68 -32.15
N PRO A 31 -8.03 38.23 -32.60
CA PRO A 31 -6.73 37.77 -32.12
C PRO A 31 -6.51 38.04 -30.63
N ALA A 32 -7.05 39.13 -30.06
CA ALA A 32 -6.96 39.40 -28.63
C ALA A 32 -7.71 38.36 -27.78
N VAL A 33 -8.91 37.93 -28.22
CA VAL A 33 -9.68 36.87 -27.55
C VAL A 33 -8.94 35.54 -27.63
N ILE A 34 -8.35 35.20 -28.78
CA ILE A 34 -7.55 33.96 -28.91
C ILE A 34 -6.35 33.98 -27.95
N VAL A 35 -5.60 35.08 -27.88
CA VAL A 35 -4.48 35.23 -26.94
C VAL A 35 -4.97 35.09 -25.49
N GLY A 36 -6.10 35.72 -25.15
CA GLY A 36 -6.71 35.60 -23.82
C GLY A 36 -7.04 34.15 -23.46
N ILE A 37 -7.71 33.42 -24.36
CA ILE A 37 -8.04 32.01 -24.16
C ILE A 37 -6.77 31.16 -24.04
N SER A 38 -5.75 31.40 -24.86
CA SER A 38 -4.48 30.67 -24.78
C SER A 38 -3.76 30.89 -23.45
N LEU A 39 -3.76 32.13 -22.93
CA LEU A 39 -3.17 32.44 -21.62
C LEU A 39 -3.94 31.78 -20.47
N VAL A 40 -5.28 31.80 -20.52
CA VAL A 40 -6.11 31.09 -19.53
C VAL A 40 -5.87 29.58 -19.61
N GLY A 41 -5.79 29.01 -20.80
CA GLY A 41 -5.49 27.59 -21.00
C GLY A 41 -4.12 27.21 -20.44
N LEU A 42 -3.09 28.01 -20.69
CA LEU A 42 -1.76 27.80 -20.12
C LEU A 42 -1.79 27.90 -18.59
N ALA A 43 -2.47 28.91 -18.04
CA ALA A 43 -2.61 29.08 -16.59
C ALA A 43 -3.31 27.88 -15.94
N LEU A 44 -4.36 27.34 -16.56
CA LEU A 44 -5.04 26.13 -16.10
C LEU A 44 -4.13 24.90 -16.15
N ILE A 45 -3.35 24.72 -17.22
CA ILE A 45 -2.39 23.60 -17.31
C ILE A 45 -1.32 23.70 -16.22
N VAL A 46 -0.77 24.90 -15.99
CA VAL A 46 0.22 25.14 -14.93
C VAL A 46 -0.40 24.88 -13.57
N TYR A 47 -1.58 25.44 -13.29
CA TYR A 47 -2.31 25.23 -12.04
C TYR A 47 -2.57 23.74 -11.80
N SER A 48 -3.09 23.02 -12.80
CA SER A 48 -3.29 21.57 -12.72
C SER A 48 -2.00 20.83 -12.43
N ARG A 49 -0.89 21.18 -13.08
CA ARG A 49 0.41 20.53 -12.82
C ARG A 49 0.95 20.80 -11.42
N THR A 50 0.81 22.02 -10.91
CA THR A 50 1.29 22.39 -9.57
C THR A 50 0.37 21.91 -8.44
N SER A 51 -0.90 21.61 -8.75
CA SER A 51 -1.89 21.14 -7.78
C SER A 51 -2.01 19.61 -7.73
N ILE A 52 -1.27 18.87 -8.58
CA ILE A 52 -1.11 17.42 -8.40
C ILE A 52 -0.40 17.20 -7.06
N PRO A 53 -1.07 16.61 -6.05
CA PRO A 53 -0.41 16.27 -4.80
C PRO A 53 0.78 15.38 -5.09
N ASN A 54 1.89 15.55 -4.37
CA ASN A 54 3.03 14.64 -4.48
C ASN A 54 2.52 13.20 -4.28
N GLN A 55 2.57 12.39 -5.33
CA GLN A 55 2.13 10.99 -5.30
C GLN A 55 3.17 10.10 -4.58
N ASN A 56 4.36 10.63 -4.29
CA ASN A 56 5.39 9.94 -3.50
C ASN A 56 5.17 10.17 -2.00
N VAL A 57 3.95 9.92 -1.51
CA VAL A 57 3.74 9.75 -0.08
C VAL A 57 3.85 8.25 0.19
N PRO A 58 4.86 7.79 0.95
CA PRO A 58 4.99 6.39 1.29
C PRO A 58 3.74 5.81 2.01
N PRO A 59 3.48 4.51 1.87
CA PRO A 59 4.22 3.57 1.03
C PRO A 59 3.91 3.81 -0.45
N THR A 60 4.92 3.68 -1.30
CA THR A 60 4.85 3.70 -2.76
C THR A 60 4.97 2.27 -3.29
N VAL A 61 4.91 2.09 -4.61
CA VAL A 61 5.06 0.75 -5.23
C VAL A 61 6.48 0.18 -5.14
N GLU A 62 7.44 0.98 -4.70
CA GLU A 62 8.83 0.56 -4.51
C GLU A 62 9.13 0.23 -3.03
N ASP A 63 8.19 0.54 -2.12
CA ASP A 63 8.37 0.33 -0.69
C ASP A 63 7.93 -1.08 -0.29
N HIS A 64 8.63 -1.65 0.69
CA HIS A 64 8.29 -2.91 1.34
C HIS A 64 8.21 -2.63 2.84
N TRP A 65 6.99 -2.58 3.36
CA TRP A 65 6.75 -2.36 4.78
C TRP A 65 6.21 -3.63 5.42
N HIS A 66 6.49 -3.79 6.70
CA HIS A 66 6.03 -4.88 7.53
C HIS A 66 5.31 -4.29 8.74
N ALA A 67 4.15 -4.84 9.05
CA ALA A 67 3.46 -4.51 10.29
C ALA A 67 3.01 -5.78 10.99
N SER A 68 3.27 -5.89 12.28
CA SER A 68 2.70 -6.98 13.07
C SER A 68 1.19 -6.77 13.19
N TYR A 69 0.40 -7.84 13.13
CA TYR A 69 -1.01 -7.79 13.47
C TYR A 69 -1.41 -8.96 14.35
N GLY A 70 -2.53 -8.84 15.04
CA GLY A 70 -3.16 -9.95 15.72
C GLY A 70 -4.60 -9.65 16.07
N PHE A 71 -5.42 -10.70 16.10
CA PHE A 71 -6.78 -10.62 16.60
C PHE A 71 -6.82 -11.14 18.02
N TYR A 72 -7.32 -10.33 18.96
CA TYR A 72 -7.44 -10.71 20.37
C TYR A 72 -8.92 -10.76 20.75
N ALA A 73 -9.38 -11.88 21.26
CA ALA A 73 -10.76 -12.04 21.71
C ALA A 73 -10.79 -12.45 23.18
N CYS A 74 -11.40 -11.60 24.01
CA CYS A 74 -11.60 -11.75 25.44
C CYS A 74 -10.31 -11.90 26.26
N ASP A 75 -9.67 -13.06 26.21
CA ASP A 75 -8.51 -13.45 27.01
C ASP A 75 -7.40 -14.15 26.20
N ALA A 76 -7.56 -14.26 24.88
CA ALA A 76 -6.63 -14.98 24.02
C ALA A 76 -6.44 -14.33 22.65
N TRP A 77 -5.22 -14.50 22.12
CA TRP A 77 -4.94 -14.28 20.71
C TRP A 77 -5.57 -15.40 19.88
N LEU A 78 -6.27 -15.01 18.83
CA LEU A 78 -6.79 -15.92 17.82
C LEU A 78 -5.67 -16.36 16.89
N PRO A 79 -5.86 -17.46 16.15
CA PRO A 79 -4.92 -17.85 15.09
C PRO A 79 -4.71 -16.73 14.06
N ASP A 80 -3.51 -16.66 13.51
CA ASP A 80 -3.19 -15.76 12.40
C ASP A 80 -4.03 -16.09 11.16
N LEU A 81 -4.18 -15.12 10.25
CA LEU A 81 -4.91 -15.36 9.01
C LEU A 81 -4.18 -16.38 8.15
N GLN A 82 -4.96 -17.24 7.50
CA GLN A 82 -4.47 -18.41 6.78
C GLN A 82 -4.48 -18.20 5.26
N GLY A 83 -3.46 -18.75 4.61
CA GLY A 83 -3.23 -18.67 3.17
C GLY A 83 -2.47 -17.41 2.82
N ASN A 84 -1.30 -17.59 2.18
CA ASN A 84 -0.45 -16.48 1.79
C ASN A 84 -1.00 -15.65 0.62
N LYS A 85 -2.03 -16.14 -0.08
CA LYS A 85 -2.71 -15.46 -1.20
C LYS A 85 -1.83 -15.25 -2.45
N GLU A 86 -0.63 -15.83 -2.46
CA GLU A 86 0.31 -15.78 -3.58
C GLU A 86 0.12 -16.94 -4.57
N GLU A 87 -0.90 -17.79 -4.35
CA GLU A 87 -1.07 -19.00 -5.13
C GLU A 87 -1.39 -18.69 -6.60
N LEU A 88 -0.85 -19.50 -7.50
CA LEU A 88 -1.15 -19.42 -8.93
C LEU A 88 -2.30 -20.36 -9.29
N ASP A 89 -3.17 -19.88 -10.17
CA ASP A 89 -4.19 -20.69 -10.83
C ASP A 89 -3.59 -21.61 -11.90
N THR A 90 -4.44 -22.43 -12.53
CA THR A 90 -4.02 -23.38 -13.57
C THR A 90 -3.46 -22.71 -14.83
N ALA A 91 -3.68 -21.40 -15.00
CA ALA A 91 -3.13 -20.58 -16.08
C ALA A 91 -1.85 -19.83 -15.66
N GLY A 92 -1.33 -20.09 -14.46
CA GLY A 92 -0.13 -19.45 -13.92
C GLY A 92 -0.37 -17.98 -13.53
N GLN A 93 -1.61 -17.57 -13.26
CA GLN A 93 -1.96 -16.24 -12.79
C GLN A 93 -2.22 -16.25 -11.28
N LEU A 94 -1.93 -15.15 -10.58
CA LEU A 94 -2.29 -15.02 -9.16
C LEU A 94 -3.80 -15.23 -8.98
N ALA A 95 -4.16 -16.20 -8.14
CA ALA A 95 -5.52 -16.67 -7.96
C ALA A 95 -6.35 -15.74 -7.08
N ASN A 96 -5.74 -15.10 -6.08
CA ASN A 96 -6.43 -14.15 -5.21
C ASN A 96 -6.46 -12.75 -5.85
N ASP A 97 -7.66 -12.26 -6.14
CA ASP A 97 -7.87 -10.95 -6.77
C ASP A 97 -7.44 -9.77 -5.88
N GLY A 98 -7.59 -9.90 -4.56
CA GLY A 98 -7.16 -8.90 -3.58
C GLY A 98 -5.65 -8.70 -3.66
N PHE A 99 -4.89 -9.77 -3.39
CA PHE A 99 -3.43 -9.79 -3.52
C PHE A 99 -2.97 -9.33 -4.90
N ARG A 100 -3.55 -9.87 -5.98
CA ARG A 100 -3.18 -9.48 -7.35
C ARG A 100 -3.35 -7.98 -7.63
N ARG A 101 -4.32 -7.32 -6.97
CA ARG A 101 -4.59 -5.88 -7.15
C ARG A 101 -3.73 -5.00 -6.25
N THR A 102 -3.46 -5.46 -5.03
CA THR A 102 -2.90 -4.65 -3.96
C THR A 102 -1.43 -4.95 -3.69
N GLY A 103 -0.99 -6.22 -3.80
CA GLY A 103 0.31 -6.69 -3.36
C GLY A 103 0.42 -6.77 -1.83
N ILE A 104 -0.68 -6.94 -1.12
CA ILE A 104 -0.70 -6.95 0.35
C ILE A 104 -1.17 -8.33 0.82
N HIS A 105 -0.42 -8.96 1.72
CA HIS A 105 -0.75 -10.29 2.27
C HIS A 105 -0.06 -10.56 3.61
N SER A 106 -0.18 -11.78 4.12
CA SER A 106 0.51 -12.32 5.30
C SER A 106 1.01 -13.74 4.99
N HIS A 107 2.07 -14.20 5.65
CA HIS A 107 2.61 -15.57 5.48
C HIS A 107 2.15 -16.53 6.58
N ASP A 108 0.93 -16.35 7.09
CA ASP A 108 0.37 -17.11 8.22
C ASP A 108 1.21 -16.96 9.50
N ASP A 109 1.86 -15.81 9.65
CA ASP A 109 2.90 -15.52 10.66
C ASP A 109 2.57 -14.29 11.53
N GLY A 110 1.35 -13.75 11.37
CA GLY A 110 0.92 -12.55 12.08
C GLY A 110 1.61 -11.28 11.59
N VAL A 111 2.23 -11.28 10.41
CA VAL A 111 2.84 -10.09 9.80
C VAL A 111 2.07 -9.72 8.53
N VAL A 112 1.76 -8.43 8.39
CA VAL A 112 1.29 -7.82 7.15
C VAL A 112 2.51 -7.47 6.32
N HIS A 113 2.66 -8.13 5.18
CA HIS A 113 3.60 -7.79 4.12
C HIS A 113 2.94 -6.76 3.21
N TRP A 114 3.53 -5.56 3.17
CA TRP A 114 2.97 -4.41 2.48
C TRP A 114 3.91 -3.97 1.36
N HIS A 115 3.76 -4.56 0.17
CA HIS A 115 4.52 -4.22 -1.04
C HIS A 115 3.56 -3.84 -2.19
N PRO A 116 3.12 -2.56 -2.25
CA PRO A 116 2.03 -2.15 -3.13
C PRO A 116 2.29 -2.42 -4.62
N TYR A 117 1.41 -3.13 -5.31
CA TYR A 117 1.49 -3.29 -6.77
C TYR A 117 0.86 -2.12 -7.53
N SER A 118 -0.03 -1.37 -6.89
CA SER A 118 -0.75 -0.27 -7.53
C SER A 118 -1.16 0.81 -6.54
N SER A 119 -1.65 1.94 -7.06
CA SER A 119 -2.00 3.11 -6.25
C SER A 119 -3.10 2.87 -5.22
N VAL A 120 -3.85 1.77 -5.33
CA VAL A 120 -4.92 1.38 -4.38
C VAL A 120 -4.38 1.03 -2.99
N ALA A 121 -3.08 0.75 -2.85
CA ALA A 121 -2.43 0.39 -1.58
C ALA A 121 -1.28 1.35 -1.21
N THR A 122 -1.18 2.52 -1.87
CA THR A 122 -0.10 3.50 -1.65
C THR A 122 -0.56 4.73 -0.87
N GLY A 123 0.36 5.36 -0.14
CA GLY A 123 0.21 6.67 0.50
C GLY A 123 -1.02 6.80 1.40
N ARG A 124 -2.02 7.55 0.95
CA ARG A 124 -3.28 7.73 1.70
C ARG A 124 -4.22 6.54 1.62
N ASN A 125 -4.03 5.67 0.64
CA ASN A 125 -4.79 4.43 0.49
C ASN A 125 -4.15 3.26 1.25
N ALA A 126 -2.97 3.46 1.84
CA ALA A 126 -2.37 2.46 2.72
C ALA A 126 -3.11 2.42 4.06
N LYS A 127 -4.16 1.60 4.10
CA LYS A 127 -5.08 1.50 5.22
C LYS A 127 -5.31 0.05 5.60
N LEU A 128 -5.50 -0.23 6.88
CA LEU A 128 -5.74 -1.57 7.42
C LEU A 128 -6.87 -2.30 6.70
N GLY A 129 -7.93 -1.60 6.28
CA GLY A 129 -9.01 -2.18 5.48
C GLY A 129 -8.56 -2.86 4.19
N VAL A 130 -7.50 -2.37 3.53
CA VAL A 130 -6.96 -3.01 2.31
C VAL A 130 -6.40 -4.40 2.61
N PHE A 131 -5.77 -4.58 3.77
CA PHE A 131 -5.29 -5.89 4.21
C PHE A 131 -6.45 -6.81 4.61
N LEU A 132 -7.39 -6.30 5.40
CA LEU A 132 -8.57 -7.06 5.83
C LEU A 132 -9.42 -7.54 4.64
N ASP A 133 -9.56 -6.71 3.60
CA ASP A 133 -10.27 -7.04 2.36
C ASP A 133 -9.62 -8.20 1.58
N VAL A 134 -8.29 -8.36 1.65
CA VAL A 134 -7.59 -9.49 0.98
C VAL A 134 -8.00 -10.85 1.57
N TYR A 135 -8.35 -10.84 2.86
CA TYR A 135 -8.76 -12.02 3.63
C TYR A 135 -10.27 -12.06 3.91
N ASP A 136 -11.06 -11.19 3.30
CA ASP A 136 -12.51 -11.07 3.51
C ASP A 136 -12.94 -10.91 4.99
N VAL A 137 -12.04 -10.41 5.85
CA VAL A 137 -12.32 -10.17 7.27
C VAL A 137 -13.03 -8.83 7.40
N LYS A 138 -14.19 -8.83 8.09
CA LYS A 138 -14.96 -7.60 8.30
C LYS A 138 -14.82 -7.15 9.73
N VAL A 139 -14.32 -5.92 9.91
CA VAL A 139 -14.22 -5.25 11.20
C VAL A 139 -15.05 -3.97 11.11
N SER A 140 -16.17 -3.93 11.83
CA SER A 140 -17.02 -2.76 11.98
C SER A 140 -17.02 -2.30 13.43
N ASP A 141 -17.61 -1.12 13.68
CA ASP A 141 -17.71 -0.45 14.98
C ASP A 141 -18.22 -1.33 16.14
N SER A 142 -18.88 -2.45 15.85
CA SER A 142 -19.46 -3.34 16.85
C SER A 142 -19.30 -4.83 16.55
N LYS A 143 -18.51 -5.20 15.53
CA LYS A 143 -18.43 -6.59 15.08
C LYS A 143 -17.13 -6.93 14.35
N ILE A 144 -16.58 -8.11 14.65
CA ILE A 144 -15.54 -8.79 13.87
C ILE A 144 -16.15 -10.06 13.28
N GLU A 145 -16.08 -10.22 11.96
CA GLU A 145 -16.57 -11.39 11.24
C GLU A 145 -15.46 -11.96 10.36
N PHE A 146 -15.11 -13.21 10.63
CA PHE A 146 -14.17 -13.98 9.84
C PHE A 146 -14.92 -14.81 8.80
N PRO A 147 -14.41 -14.92 7.56
CA PRO A 147 -15.00 -15.83 6.57
C PRO A 147 -14.73 -17.29 6.94
N ALA A 148 -15.40 -18.21 6.24
CA ALA A 148 -15.38 -19.64 6.57
C ALA A 148 -13.99 -20.29 6.47
N ASP A 149 -13.15 -19.84 5.53
CA ASP A 149 -11.77 -20.29 5.36
C ASP A 149 -10.84 -19.79 6.48
N GLN A 150 -11.28 -18.78 7.24
CA GLN A 150 -10.60 -18.24 8.43
C GLN A 150 -11.27 -18.70 9.75
N GLY A 151 -12.08 -19.78 9.69
CA GLY A 151 -12.76 -20.36 10.84
C GLY A 151 -14.18 -19.88 11.10
N GLY A 152 -14.66 -18.85 10.38
CA GLY A 152 -16.07 -18.44 10.39
C GLY A 152 -16.56 -17.81 11.70
N ALA A 153 -15.66 -17.43 12.59
CA ALA A 153 -16.01 -16.87 13.89
C ALA A 153 -16.64 -15.47 13.75
N VAL A 154 -17.56 -15.16 14.66
CA VAL A 154 -18.21 -13.85 14.76
C VAL A 154 -18.18 -13.37 16.21
N TYR A 155 -17.63 -12.17 16.40
CA TYR A 155 -17.61 -11.47 17.68
C TYR A 155 -18.43 -10.20 17.53
N GLU A 156 -19.55 -10.10 18.23
CA GLU A 156 -20.50 -8.98 18.10
C GLU A 156 -20.85 -8.42 19.47
N GLU A 157 -20.79 -7.10 19.60
CA GLU A 157 -21.09 -6.41 20.86
C GLU A 157 -22.52 -6.69 21.32
N GLY A 158 -22.70 -6.91 22.63
CA GLY A 158 -24.01 -7.25 23.21
C GLY A 158 -24.43 -8.71 22.97
N VAL A 159 -23.85 -9.41 22.00
CA VAL A 159 -24.13 -10.81 21.68
C VAL A 159 -23.04 -11.72 22.25
N THR A 160 -21.80 -11.48 21.87
CA THR A 160 -20.65 -12.25 22.33
C THR A 160 -20.19 -11.72 23.68
N LYS A 161 -20.21 -12.59 24.70
CA LYS A 161 -19.79 -12.26 26.06
C LYS A 161 -18.37 -12.75 26.32
N CYS A 162 -17.60 -11.95 27.04
CA CYS A 162 -16.31 -12.35 27.59
C CYS A 162 -16.46 -12.77 29.05
N ILE A 163 -15.64 -13.70 29.50
CA ILE A 163 -15.62 -14.13 30.91
C ILE A 163 -14.45 -13.45 31.60
N VAL A 164 -14.74 -12.53 32.53
CA VAL A 164 -13.75 -11.88 33.37
C VAL A 164 -14.06 -12.22 34.82
N ASP A 165 -13.09 -12.78 35.54
CA ASP A 165 -13.24 -13.22 36.93
C ASP A 165 -14.49 -14.11 37.16
N GLY A 166 -14.80 -14.97 36.18
CA GLY A 166 -15.94 -15.88 36.21
C GLY A 166 -17.30 -15.23 35.97
N LYS A 167 -17.34 -13.98 35.50
CA LYS A 167 -18.59 -13.26 35.14
C LYS A 167 -18.63 -12.95 33.66
N GLU A 168 -19.80 -13.10 33.07
CA GLU A 168 -20.08 -12.64 31.72
C GLU A 168 -20.15 -11.11 31.69
N VAL A 169 -19.33 -10.53 30.82
CA VAL A 169 -19.28 -9.10 30.54
C VAL A 169 -19.35 -8.88 29.03
N ASP A 170 -19.84 -7.72 28.63
CA ASP A 170 -19.85 -7.34 27.21
C ASP A 170 -18.44 -7.04 26.73
N GLY A 171 -18.10 -7.55 25.55
CA GLY A 171 -16.93 -7.13 24.78
C GLY A 171 -17.27 -5.98 23.85
N GLU A 172 -16.26 -5.17 23.53
CA GLU A 172 -16.29 -4.10 22.54
C GLU A 172 -15.17 -4.29 21.51
N VAL A 173 -15.38 -3.78 20.28
CA VAL A 173 -14.36 -3.77 19.24
C VAL A 173 -13.48 -2.54 19.39
N VAL A 174 -12.17 -2.76 19.51
CA VAL A 174 -11.17 -1.70 19.60
C VAL A 174 -9.98 -2.09 18.72
N VAL A 175 -9.37 -1.13 18.03
CA VAL A 175 -8.09 -1.36 17.36
C VAL A 175 -7.04 -0.45 17.97
N TYR A 176 -5.95 -1.05 18.42
CA TYR A 176 -4.74 -0.33 18.84
C TYR A 176 -3.74 -0.37 17.69
N ALA A 177 -3.40 0.80 17.15
CA ALA A 177 -2.35 0.95 16.15
C ALA A 177 -1.11 1.53 16.84
N PHE A 178 -0.09 0.71 17.02
CA PHE A 178 1.19 1.09 17.58
C PHE A 178 2.07 1.68 16.49
N ASP A 179 2.73 2.80 16.79
CA ASP A 179 3.61 3.48 15.83
C ASP A 179 4.91 2.66 15.60
N SER A 180 5.28 1.76 16.52
CA SER A 180 6.40 0.80 16.38
C SER A 180 6.10 -0.54 17.08
N TYR A 181 6.57 -1.65 16.50
CA TYR A 181 6.44 -3.02 17.01
C TYR A 181 7.10 -3.28 18.36
N ASP A 182 8.04 -2.43 18.78
CA ASP A 182 8.85 -2.59 20.00
C ASP A 182 8.48 -1.57 21.09
N ASN A 183 7.45 -0.76 20.88
CA ASN A 183 7.02 0.26 21.81
C ASN A 183 5.52 0.17 22.10
N VAL A 184 5.18 -0.40 23.25
CA VAL A 184 3.79 -0.56 23.70
C VAL A 184 3.14 0.76 24.16
N ASP A 185 3.94 1.79 24.46
CA ASP A 185 3.44 3.06 25.02
C ASP A 185 3.05 4.09 23.94
N ASP A 186 3.42 3.86 22.67
CA ASP A 186 3.16 4.79 21.57
C ASP A 186 2.16 4.19 20.58
N TYR A 187 0.87 4.47 20.82
CA TYR A 187 -0.23 3.95 20.03
C TYR A 187 -1.40 4.92 19.91
N SER A 188 -2.22 4.70 18.88
CA SER A 188 -3.52 5.32 18.70
C SER A 188 -4.63 4.30 18.94
N THR A 189 -5.63 4.67 19.72
CA THR A 189 -6.85 3.86 19.92
C THR A 189 -7.93 4.28 18.94
N TYR A 190 -8.50 3.29 18.25
CA TYR A 190 -9.65 3.46 17.37
C TYR A 190 -10.82 2.65 17.92
N ILE A 191 -12.02 3.22 17.84
CA ILE A 191 -13.29 2.59 18.25
C ILE A 191 -14.32 2.58 17.09
N THR A 192 -13.92 3.06 15.91
CA THR A 192 -14.75 3.18 14.71
C THR A 192 -13.85 3.41 13.49
N ASN A 193 -14.38 3.20 12.28
CA ASN A 193 -13.67 3.39 11.00
C ASN A 193 -12.36 2.61 10.94
N PHE A 194 -12.41 1.35 11.35
CA PHE A 194 -11.23 0.47 11.44
C PHE A 194 -10.56 0.21 10.08
N ASP A 195 -11.36 0.22 9.01
CA ASP A 195 -10.92 0.11 7.63
C ASP A 195 -10.10 1.32 7.15
N GLU A 196 -10.23 2.47 7.82
CA GLU A 196 -9.58 3.74 7.48
C GLU A 196 -8.26 3.98 8.24
N ILE A 197 -7.87 3.08 9.15
CA ILE A 197 -6.64 3.19 9.93
C ILE A 197 -5.43 3.11 9.00
N ARG A 198 -4.61 4.16 8.97
CA ARG A 198 -3.49 4.26 8.02
C ARG A 198 -2.25 3.50 8.50
N LEU A 199 -1.60 2.79 7.59
CA LEU A 199 -0.19 2.46 7.72
C LEU A 199 0.62 3.72 7.41
N LYS A 200 1.29 4.25 8.42
CA LYS A 200 2.03 5.53 8.35
C LYS A 200 3.54 5.32 8.14
N ASN A 201 4.06 4.19 8.59
CA ASN A 201 5.46 3.82 8.51
C ASN A 201 5.62 2.30 8.47
N ASP A 202 6.83 1.87 8.14
CA ASP A 202 7.29 0.50 8.35
C ASP A 202 7.38 0.18 9.85
N ALA A 203 7.36 -1.11 10.18
CA ALA A 203 7.54 -1.65 11.52
C ALA A 203 6.43 -1.26 12.53
N MET A 204 5.21 -0.98 12.06
CA MET A 204 4.04 -0.76 12.91
C MET A 204 3.50 -2.06 13.54
N ALA A 205 2.57 -1.95 14.48
CA ALA A 205 1.78 -3.09 14.95
C ALA A 205 0.29 -2.76 15.11
N PHE A 206 -0.57 -3.74 14.87
CA PHE A 206 -2.04 -3.61 14.97
C PHE A 206 -2.64 -4.71 15.84
N SER A 207 -3.22 -4.33 16.96
CA SER A 207 -4.02 -5.25 17.79
C SER A 207 -5.49 -4.98 17.52
N ILE A 208 -6.17 -5.95 16.89
CA ILE A 208 -7.59 -5.89 16.56
C ILE A 208 -8.34 -6.68 17.64
N VAL A 209 -9.01 -5.96 18.54
CA VAL A 209 -9.45 -6.48 19.82
C VAL A 209 -10.96 -6.56 19.88
N PHE A 210 -11.49 -7.69 20.34
CA PHE A 210 -12.83 -7.82 20.92
C PHE A 210 -12.70 -8.20 22.38
N ALA A 211 -12.79 -7.25 23.29
CA ALA A 211 -12.58 -7.49 24.71
C ALA A 211 -13.39 -6.49 25.55
N PRO A 212 -13.54 -6.72 26.87
CA PRO A 212 -14.26 -5.79 27.73
C PRO A 212 -13.66 -4.38 27.68
N ALA A 213 -14.51 -3.39 27.90
CA ALA A 213 -14.13 -2.00 27.83
C ALA A 213 -12.98 -1.66 28.78
N GLY A 214 -12.00 -0.92 28.26
CA GLY A 214 -10.79 -0.52 29.00
C GLY A 214 -9.76 -1.65 29.19
N SER A 215 -9.80 -2.70 28.36
CA SER A 215 -8.72 -3.68 28.26
C SER A 215 -7.41 -3.02 27.84
N ASP A 216 -6.30 -3.40 28.48
CA ASP A 216 -5.00 -2.80 28.22
C ASP A 216 -4.51 -3.11 26.79
N PRO A 217 -3.95 -2.13 26.07
CA PRO A 217 -3.30 -2.37 24.79
C PRO A 217 -2.08 -3.29 24.98
N VAL A 218 -2.02 -4.34 24.16
CA VAL A 218 -0.89 -5.27 24.12
C VAL A 218 -0.44 -5.43 22.68
N LEU A 219 0.87 -5.45 22.44
CA LEU A 219 1.44 -5.76 21.14
C LEU A 219 1.07 -7.19 20.69
N PRO A 220 0.83 -7.43 19.39
CA PRO A 220 0.58 -8.77 18.90
C PRO A 220 1.80 -9.69 19.10
N PRO A 221 1.60 -11.02 19.19
CA PRO A 221 2.71 -11.96 19.44
C PRO A 221 3.82 -11.89 18.39
N SER A 222 3.47 -11.64 17.13
CA SER A 222 4.41 -11.55 16.00
C SER A 222 5.31 -10.31 16.07
N ALA A 223 4.99 -9.31 16.89
CA ALA A 223 5.77 -8.08 17.00
C ALA A 223 7.23 -8.39 17.39
N ALA A 224 7.45 -9.31 18.33
CA ALA A 224 8.80 -9.70 18.76
C ALA A 224 9.66 -10.31 17.63
N SER A 225 9.03 -10.89 16.61
CA SER A 225 9.69 -11.54 15.47
C SER A 225 9.66 -10.70 14.19
N LEU A 226 9.02 -9.52 14.21
CA LEU A 226 8.81 -8.69 13.02
C LEU A 226 10.11 -8.39 12.24
N PRO A 227 11.26 -8.07 12.89
CA PRO A 227 12.50 -7.83 12.15
C PRO A 227 13.03 -9.05 11.41
N GLU A 228 12.85 -10.25 11.98
CA GLU A 228 13.30 -11.51 11.35
C GLU A 228 12.39 -11.89 10.19
N LEU A 229 11.07 -11.83 10.40
CA LEU A 229 10.06 -12.17 9.40
C LEU A 229 10.11 -11.22 8.20
N GLY A 230 10.30 -9.91 8.44
CA GLY A 230 10.46 -8.94 7.35
C GLY A 230 11.75 -9.10 6.55
N ALA A 231 12.84 -9.57 7.17
CA ALA A 231 14.09 -9.82 6.47
C ALA A 231 13.97 -11.00 5.48
N VAL A 232 13.20 -12.04 5.82
CA VAL A 232 12.95 -13.19 4.95
C VAL A 232 12.22 -12.77 3.67
N ASP A 233 11.21 -11.91 3.81
CA ASP A 233 10.37 -11.46 2.68
C ASP A 233 11.13 -10.60 1.65
N MET A 234 12.08 -9.79 2.11
CA MET A 234 12.93 -8.98 1.23
C MET A 234 13.96 -9.82 0.43
N GLY A 235 13.92 -11.15 0.50
CA GLY A 235 14.94 -12.03 -0.05
C GLY A 235 16.32 -11.77 0.55
N ALA A 236 16.38 -11.12 1.72
CA ALA A 236 17.62 -10.82 2.40
C ALA A 236 18.16 -12.10 3.04
N ASN A 237 19.49 -12.24 3.05
CA ASN A 237 20.13 -13.40 3.65
C ASN A 237 20.01 -13.34 5.17
N VAL A 238 19.09 -14.13 5.74
CA VAL A 238 19.00 -14.27 7.20
C VAL A 238 20.13 -15.20 7.66
N THR A 239 21.13 -14.62 8.34
CA THR A 239 22.28 -15.36 8.88
C THR A 239 22.35 -15.18 10.39
N THR A 240 22.04 -16.25 11.12
CA THR A 240 22.13 -16.27 12.58
C THR A 240 23.37 -17.07 12.99
N THR A 241 24.38 -16.39 13.53
CA THR A 241 25.65 -17.02 13.98
C THR A 241 25.75 -16.93 15.49
N VAL A 242 25.83 -18.07 16.17
CA VAL A 242 26.04 -18.13 17.62
C VAL A 242 27.50 -18.49 17.88
N ALA A 243 28.30 -17.47 18.27
CA ALA A 243 29.71 -17.47 18.74
C ALA A 243 30.70 -18.43 18.05
N ASP A 244 31.77 -17.91 17.42
CA ASP A 244 32.86 -18.67 16.77
C ASP A 244 32.44 -19.62 15.63
N GLY A 245 31.29 -19.37 14.98
CA GLY A 245 30.89 -20.01 13.73
C GLY A 245 31.26 -19.17 12.50
N THR A 246 31.54 -19.81 11.36
CA THR A 246 31.74 -19.12 10.07
C THR A 246 30.60 -19.47 9.12
N SER A 247 29.85 -18.47 8.66
CA SER A 247 28.74 -18.66 7.71
C SER A 247 28.92 -17.78 6.48
N THR A 248 28.60 -18.31 5.30
CA THR A 248 28.51 -17.55 4.05
C THR A 248 27.18 -17.88 3.38
N THR A 249 26.33 -16.86 3.23
CA THR A 249 24.98 -16.98 2.66
C THR A 249 24.90 -16.12 1.40
N VAL A 250 24.35 -16.67 0.32
CA VAL A 250 24.11 -15.97 -0.96
C VAL A 250 22.60 -15.74 -1.14
N ALA A 251 22.23 -14.60 -1.76
CA ALA A 251 20.88 -14.01 -1.86
C ALA A 251 19.70 -15.00 -1.78
N GLY A 252 18.74 -14.77 -0.87
CA GLY A 252 17.55 -15.60 -0.68
C GLY A 252 17.79 -16.91 0.09
N GLY A 253 18.87 -17.02 0.87
CA GLY A 253 19.16 -18.18 1.71
C GLY A 253 19.01 -17.89 3.21
N THR A 254 18.61 -18.89 3.98
CA THR A 254 18.53 -18.83 5.46
C THR A 254 19.55 -19.80 6.07
N SER A 255 20.40 -19.32 6.99
CA SER A 255 21.37 -20.18 7.68
C SER A 255 21.52 -19.90 9.17
N THR A 256 21.49 -20.98 9.95
CA THR A 256 21.80 -20.99 11.38
C THR A 256 23.05 -21.82 11.64
N THR A 257 24.10 -21.20 12.19
CA THR A 257 25.38 -21.88 12.49
C THR A 257 25.73 -21.75 13.97
N VAL A 258 26.00 -22.90 14.60
CA VAL A 258 26.41 -23.00 16.01
C VAL A 258 27.94 -23.06 16.12
N ALA A 259 28.50 -22.70 17.28
CA ALA A 259 29.93 -22.61 17.57
C ALA A 259 30.81 -23.74 16.99
N GLY A 260 31.85 -23.35 16.26
CA GLY A 260 32.79 -24.28 15.61
C GLY A 260 32.27 -24.94 14.32
N GLY A 261 31.07 -24.57 13.84
CA GLY A 261 30.53 -25.03 12.57
C GLY A 261 30.92 -24.12 11.38
N THR A 262 30.95 -24.71 10.17
CA THR A 262 31.09 -23.98 8.91
C THR A 262 29.89 -24.28 8.00
N SER A 263 29.19 -23.25 7.55
CA SER A 263 28.01 -23.39 6.68
C SER A 263 28.15 -22.56 5.41
N THR A 264 27.73 -23.12 4.28
CA THR A 264 27.55 -22.38 3.02
C THR A 264 26.17 -22.69 2.44
N THR A 265 25.35 -21.65 2.29
CA THR A 265 23.98 -21.76 1.79
C THR A 265 23.81 -20.89 0.54
N VAL A 266 23.35 -21.50 -0.55
CA VAL A 266 23.07 -20.82 -1.82
C VAL A 266 21.55 -20.58 -1.96
N ALA A 267 21.18 -19.56 -2.73
CA ALA A 267 19.82 -19.04 -2.96
C ALA A 267 18.70 -20.09 -2.91
N GLY A 268 17.65 -19.83 -2.10
CA GLY A 268 16.49 -20.70 -1.92
C GLY A 268 16.71 -21.89 -0.96
N GLY A 269 17.89 -22.00 -0.35
CA GLY A 269 18.22 -23.06 0.61
C GLY A 269 18.06 -22.65 2.07
N THR A 270 17.63 -23.59 2.92
CA THR A 270 17.69 -23.50 4.39
C THR A 270 18.75 -24.47 4.92
N SER A 271 19.67 -23.99 5.76
CA SER A 271 20.73 -24.84 6.34
C SER A 271 20.92 -24.60 7.84
N THR A 272 20.93 -25.69 8.62
CA THR A 272 21.25 -25.69 10.05
C THR A 272 22.51 -26.52 10.28
N THR A 273 23.58 -25.89 10.79
CA THR A 273 24.85 -26.57 11.08
C THR A 273 25.13 -26.59 12.58
N VAL A 274 25.26 -27.79 13.14
CA VAL A 274 25.60 -28.02 14.56
C VAL A 274 27.10 -27.93 14.81
N ALA A 275 27.49 -27.83 16.08
CA ALA A 275 28.88 -27.65 16.50
C ALA A 275 29.83 -28.72 15.93
N GLY A 276 30.92 -28.27 15.28
CA GLY A 276 31.90 -29.13 14.61
C GLY A 276 31.45 -29.69 13.25
N GLY A 277 30.26 -29.34 12.77
CA GLY A 277 29.72 -29.76 11.48
C GLY A 277 30.17 -28.88 10.31
N THR A 278 30.20 -29.46 9.11
CA THR A 278 30.28 -28.71 7.85
C THR A 278 29.05 -29.04 7.02
N SER A 279 28.31 -28.01 6.60
CA SER A 279 27.13 -28.17 5.73
C SER A 279 27.27 -27.31 4.48
N THR A 280 26.85 -27.86 3.34
CA THR A 280 26.74 -27.12 2.08
C THR A 280 25.40 -27.46 1.46
N THR A 281 24.52 -26.46 1.39
CA THR A 281 23.19 -26.61 0.78
C THR A 281 23.15 -25.78 -0.50
N VAL A 282 22.95 -26.47 -1.62
CA VAL A 282 22.72 -25.87 -2.95
C VAL A 282 21.29 -26.18 -3.32
N ALA A 283 20.46 -25.16 -3.56
CA ALA A 283 19.12 -25.39 -4.09
C ALA A 283 19.22 -26.06 -5.47
N GLY A 284 18.46 -27.15 -5.65
CA GLY A 284 18.34 -27.83 -6.92
C GLY A 284 17.74 -26.90 -7.96
N GLY A 285 18.45 -26.73 -9.07
CA GLY A 285 17.93 -26.05 -10.24
C GLY A 285 16.75 -26.78 -10.85
N THR A 286 15.82 -26.00 -11.39
CA THR A 286 15.14 -26.35 -12.64
C THR A 286 15.82 -25.63 -13.78
#